data_AF-A0A3D8YIS6-F1
#
_entry.id   AF-A0A3D8YIS6-F1
#
_cell.length_a   1.000
_cell.length_b   1.000
_cell.length_c   1.000
_cell.angle_alpha   90.00
_cell.angle_beta   90.00
_cell.angle_gamma   90.00
#
_symmetry.space_group_name_H-M   'P 1'
#
loop_
_entity.id
_entity.type
_entity.pdbx_description
1 polymer ?
#
loop_
_entity_poly.entity_id
_entity_poly.type
_entity_poly.pdbx_seq_one_letter_code
_entity_poly.pdbx_strand_id
1 'polypeptide(L)'
;RTDGNIDELALEKLINEKTKAIVSVDYAGKSVEAKSIQELCKKHSLSFLSDSSHALGSEYQNKKVGGFALASVFSFHAIKPITTAEGGAVVTNDSELHE
;
A
#
# COMPACT_ATOMS: atom_id res chain seq x y z
N ARG A 1 3.03 6.65 15.68
CA ARG A 1 2.42 7.73 14.86
C ARG A 1 0.97 7.97 15.34
N THR A 2 0.35 9.11 15.01
CA THR A 2 -1.04 9.44 15.41
C THR A 2 -2.02 9.48 14.23
N ASP A 3 -1.59 9.09 13.03
CA ASP A 3 -2.37 9.15 11.79
C ASP A 3 -3.22 7.91 11.51
N GLY A 4 -3.22 6.93 12.41
CA GLY A 4 -3.97 5.67 12.25
C GLY A 4 -3.30 4.67 11.31
N ASN A 5 -2.20 5.05 10.64
CA ASN A 5 -1.40 4.13 9.85
C ASN A 5 -0.59 3.19 10.73
N ILE A 6 -0.16 2.07 10.13
CA ILE A 6 0.77 1.13 10.74
C ILE A 6 2.08 1.84 11.13
N ASP A 7 2.68 1.40 12.24
CA ASP A 7 3.99 1.87 12.68
C ASP A 7 5.09 1.06 11.97
N GLU A 8 5.77 1.69 11.02
CA GLU A 8 6.84 1.08 10.24
C GLU A 8 8.02 0.59 11.09
N LEU A 9 8.26 1.22 12.24
CA LEU A 9 9.36 0.86 13.15
C LEU A 9 9.04 -0.40 13.96
N ALA A 10 7.77 -0.78 14.05
CA ALA A 10 7.32 -1.98 14.74
C ALA A 10 7.30 -3.22 13.85
N LEU A 11 7.53 -3.10 12.54
CA LEU A 11 7.36 -4.19 11.57
C LEU A 11 8.46 -5.25 11.69
N GLU A 12 9.72 -4.84 11.78
CA GLU A 12 10.86 -5.76 11.64
C GLU A 12 10.83 -6.90 12.68
N LYS A 13 10.44 -6.59 13.93
CA LYS A 13 10.32 -7.58 15.02
C LYS A 13 9.22 -8.62 14.81
N LEU A 14 8.29 -8.40 13.88
CA LEU A 14 7.19 -9.32 13.58
C LEU A 14 7.52 -10.27 12.41
N ILE A 15 8.60 -10.00 11.68
CA ILE A 15 9.03 -10.81 10.53
C ILE A 15 9.63 -12.13 11.05
N ASN A 16 9.20 -13.24 10.45
CA ASN A 16 9.73 -14.57 10.69
C ASN A 16 9.90 -15.35 9.38
N GLU A 17 10.32 -16.61 9.45
CA GLU A 17 10.61 -17.46 8.28
C GLU A 17 9.39 -17.73 7.39
N LYS A 18 8.18 -17.57 7.93
CA LYS A 18 6.91 -17.76 7.22
C LYS A 18 6.40 -16.46 6.61
N THR A 19 6.94 -15.31 6.98
CA THR A 19 6.54 -14.02 6.40
C THR A 19 6.90 -13.99 4.91
N LYS A 20 5.93 -13.62 4.06
CA LYS A 20 6.13 -13.48 2.61
C LYS A 20 5.81 -12.09 2.07
N ALA A 21 4.97 -11.34 2.77
CA ALA A 21 4.57 -10.02 2.35
C ALA A 21 4.24 -9.11 3.54
N ILE A 22 4.30 -7.81 3.30
CA ILE A 22 3.73 -6.78 4.16
C ILE A 22 2.57 -6.14 3.38
N VAL A 23 1.41 -6.05 4.01
CA VAL A 23 0.23 -5.38 3.45
C VAL A 23 -0.08 -4.18 4.32
N SER A 24 0.02 -2.98 3.76
CA SER A 24 -0.32 -1.73 4.46
C SER A 24 -1.72 -1.24 4.09
N VAL A 25 -2.25 -0.30 4.88
CA VAL A 25 -3.45 0.48 4.54
C VAL A 25 -3.06 1.95 4.53
N ASP A 26 -3.35 2.67 3.46
CA ASP A 26 -3.23 4.13 3.39
C ASP A 26 -4.47 4.77 4.06
N TYR A 27 -4.50 4.70 5.40
CA TYR A 27 -5.67 4.98 6.19
C TYR A 27 -6.15 6.42 6.05
N ALA A 28 -7.47 6.59 5.90
CA ALA A 28 -8.13 7.88 5.74
C ALA A 28 -7.53 8.77 4.63
N GLY A 29 -6.93 8.16 3.61
CA GLY A 29 -6.32 8.84 2.49
C GLY A 29 -4.89 9.33 2.73
N LYS A 30 -4.30 9.01 3.88
CA LYS A 30 -2.91 9.34 4.20
C LYS A 30 -2.00 8.17 3.89
N SER A 31 -0.99 8.40 3.06
CA SER A 31 0.01 7.39 2.74
C SER A 31 0.74 6.90 3.98
N VAL A 32 1.08 5.61 4.00
CA VAL A 32 2.08 5.05 4.94
C VAL A 32 3.48 5.58 4.63
N GLU A 33 4.45 5.29 5.52
CA GLU A 33 5.89 5.49 5.23
C GLU A 33 6.38 4.45 4.22
N ALA A 34 5.93 4.61 2.97
CA ALA A 34 6.12 3.63 1.92
C ALA A 34 7.61 3.36 1.66
N LYS A 35 8.48 4.38 1.79
CA LYS A 35 9.93 4.21 1.62
C LYS A 35 10.51 3.25 2.66
N SER A 36 10.19 3.45 3.94
CA SER A 36 10.68 2.60 5.03
C SER A 36 10.19 1.16 4.90
N ILE A 37 8.91 0.99 4.52
CA ILE A 37 8.33 -0.34 4.29
C ILE A 37 8.99 -1.02 3.08
N GLN A 38 9.20 -0.30 1.97
CA GLN A 38 9.91 -0.82 0.80
C GLN A 38 11.33 -1.28 1.15
N GLU A 39 12.09 -0.49 1.91
CA GLU A 39 13.45 -0.82 2.32
C GLU A 39 13.48 -2.08 3.20
N LEU A 40 12.52 -2.21 4.13
CA LEU A 40 12.36 -3.41 4.95
C LEU A 40 12.00 -4.64 4.11
N CYS A 41 11.05 -4.52 3.20
CA CYS A 41 10.67 -5.59 2.29
C CYS A 41 11.84 -6.05 1.42
N LYS A 42 12.65 -5.11 0.89
CA LYS A 42 13.88 -5.45 0.16
C LYS A 42 14.88 -6.21 1.01
N LYS A 43 15.12 -5.75 2.25
CA LYS A 43 16.04 -6.38 3.20
C LYS A 43 15.68 -7.84 3.50
N HIS A 44 14.39 -8.15 3.61
CA HIS A 44 13.89 -9.47 3.98
C HIS A 44 13.34 -10.29 2.79
N SER A 45 13.53 -9.81 1.55
CA SER A 45 12.98 -10.44 0.33
C SER A 45 11.48 -10.71 0.41
N LEU A 46 10.73 -9.72 0.90
CA LEU A 46 9.26 -9.75 1.03
C LEU A 46 8.60 -8.91 -0.06
N SER A 47 7.37 -9.26 -0.42
CA SER A 47 6.53 -8.41 -1.26
C SER A 47 5.89 -7.30 -0.43
N PHE A 48 5.76 -6.10 -1.01
CA PHE A 48 5.01 -5.01 -0.43
C PHE A 48 3.71 -4.78 -1.20
N LEU A 49 2.56 -4.88 -0.55
CA LEU A 49 1.24 -4.57 -1.11
C LEU A 49 0.61 -3.40 -0.34
N SER A 50 -0.11 -2.52 -1.04
CA SER A 50 -0.84 -1.42 -0.38
C SER A 50 -2.34 -1.53 -0.62
N ASP A 51 -3.12 -1.52 0.45
CA ASP A 51 -4.53 -1.17 0.41
C ASP A 51 -4.65 0.36 0.39
N SER A 52 -4.83 0.90 -0.80
CA SER A 52 -4.99 2.32 -1.08
C SER A 52 -6.45 2.71 -1.29
N SER A 53 -7.40 1.90 -0.80
CA SER A 53 -8.83 2.10 -1.00
C SER A 53 -9.37 3.46 -0.56
N HIS A 54 -8.66 4.18 0.31
CA HIS A 54 -9.04 5.51 0.83
C HIS A 54 -8.21 6.63 0.20
N ALA A 55 -7.18 6.31 -0.58
CA ALA A 55 -6.07 7.20 -0.92
C ALA A 55 -5.96 7.51 -2.41
N LEU A 56 -7.03 7.30 -3.18
CA LEU A 56 -7.08 7.71 -4.57
C LEU A 56 -6.91 9.24 -4.67
N GLY A 57 -5.87 9.66 -5.38
CA GLY A 57 -5.50 11.07 -5.56
C GLY A 57 -4.42 11.58 -4.60
N SER A 58 -4.15 10.86 -3.50
CA SER A 58 -3.14 11.20 -2.50
C SER A 58 -1.71 11.06 -3.01
N GLU A 59 -0.77 11.65 -2.27
CA GLU A 59 0.65 11.66 -2.60
C GLU A 59 1.54 11.30 -1.41
N TYR A 60 2.70 10.71 -1.73
CA TYR A 60 3.82 10.53 -0.83
C TYR A 60 5.09 10.97 -1.54
N GLN A 61 5.83 11.91 -0.96
CA GLN A 61 7.07 12.46 -1.53
C GLN A 61 6.93 12.88 -3.02
N ASN A 62 5.88 13.63 -3.34
CA ASN A 62 5.54 14.14 -4.70
C ASN A 62 5.24 13.05 -5.74
N LYS A 63 4.95 11.83 -5.30
CA LYS A 63 4.52 10.73 -6.16
C LYS A 63 3.12 10.30 -5.75
N LYS A 64 2.31 9.87 -6.71
CA LYS A 64 0.95 9.42 -6.44
C LYS A 64 0.94 8.08 -5.69
N VAL A 65 0.06 7.96 -4.70
CA VAL A 65 -0.30 6.66 -4.11
C VAL A 65 -0.77 5.73 -5.23
N GLY A 66 -0.38 4.45 -5.14
CA GLY A 66 -0.51 3.47 -6.21
C GLY A 66 0.81 3.16 -6.92
N GLY A 67 1.84 4.01 -6.80
CA GLY A 67 3.10 3.88 -7.53
C GLY A 67 4.30 3.31 -6.75
N PHE A 68 4.11 2.86 -5.50
CA PHE A 68 5.20 2.49 -4.60
C PHE A 68 5.26 1.00 -4.26
N ALA A 69 4.12 0.38 -4.00
CA ALA A 69 4.06 -1.03 -3.69
C ALA A 69 4.26 -1.89 -4.95
N LEU A 70 4.49 -3.20 -4.77
CA LEU A 70 4.44 -4.17 -5.86
C LEU A 70 3.06 -4.12 -6.54
N ALA A 71 2.00 -4.03 -5.75
CA ALA A 71 0.68 -3.69 -6.23
C ALA A 71 -0.08 -2.87 -5.19
N SER A 72 -1.00 -2.02 -5.66
CA SER A 72 -1.92 -1.27 -4.81
C SER A 72 -3.37 -1.52 -5.23
N VAL A 73 -4.27 -1.55 -4.25
CA VAL A 73 -5.70 -1.74 -4.48
C VAL A 73 -6.44 -0.42 -4.24
N PHE A 74 -7.32 -0.06 -5.16
CA PHE A 74 -8.29 1.03 -4.99
C PHE A 74 -9.71 0.48 -4.94
N SER A 75 -10.55 1.14 -4.14
CA SER A 75 -11.98 0.86 -4.06
C SER A 75 -12.76 1.98 -4.73
N PHE A 76 -13.80 1.58 -5.47
CA PHE A 76 -14.77 2.46 -6.10
C PHE A 76 -16.19 2.23 -5.55
N HIS A 77 -16.29 1.77 -4.29
CA HIS A 77 -17.56 1.64 -3.57
C HIS A 77 -18.30 2.99 -3.48
N ALA A 78 -19.62 2.96 -3.26
CA ALA A 78 -20.52 4.12 -3.31
C ALA A 78 -20.11 5.33 -2.45
N ILE A 79 -19.36 5.13 -1.37
CA ILE A 79 -18.90 6.21 -0.47
C ILE A 79 -17.50 6.74 -0.80
N LYS A 80 -16.87 6.27 -1.88
CA LYS A 80 -15.52 6.69 -2.29
C LYS A 80 -15.57 7.95 -3.15
N PRO A 81 -14.49 8.77 -3.18
CA PRO A 81 -14.47 10.01 -3.98
C PRO A 81 -14.73 9.81 -5.47
N ILE A 82 -14.28 8.67 -6.02
CA ILE A 82 -14.62 8.18 -7.37
C ILE A 82 -15.28 6.82 -7.19
N THR A 83 -16.43 6.62 -7.84
CA THR A 83 -17.25 5.43 -7.62
C THR A 83 -17.80 4.82 -8.91
N THR A 84 -17.97 3.50 -8.87
CA THR A 84 -18.71 2.69 -9.85
C THR A 84 -19.93 2.02 -9.21
N ALA A 85 -20.45 2.61 -8.11
CA ALA A 85 -21.31 1.99 -7.09
C ALA A 85 -20.61 0.82 -6.36
N GLU A 86 -20.25 -0.22 -7.09
CA GLU A 86 -19.38 -1.30 -6.63
C GLU A 86 -18.23 -1.47 -7.61
N GLY A 87 -17.04 -1.75 -7.07
CA GLY A 87 -15.86 -1.99 -7.90
C GLY A 87 -14.55 -1.63 -7.22
N GLY A 88 -13.48 -1.89 -7.94
CA GLY A 88 -12.12 -1.57 -7.54
C GLY A 88 -11.15 -1.76 -8.68
N ALA A 89 -9.89 -1.43 -8.42
CA ALA A 89 -8.80 -1.63 -9.35
C ALA A 89 -7.58 -2.13 -8.60
N VAL A 90 -6.80 -2.99 -9.26
CA VAL A 90 -5.42 -3.28 -8.88
C VAL A 90 -4.52 -2.53 -9.83
N VAL A 91 -3.54 -1.82 -9.30
CA VAL A 91 -2.49 -1.16 -10.10
C VAL A 91 -1.14 -1.74 -9.73
N THR A 92 -0.28 -1.89 -10.73
CA THR A 92 1.11 -2.32 -10.57
C THR A 92 1.97 -1.69 -11.66
N ASN A 93 3.27 -1.54 -11.38
CA ASN A 93 4.29 -1.20 -12.38
C ASN A 93 5.09 -2.44 -12.81
N ASP A 94 4.77 -3.61 -12.27
CA ASP A 94 5.41 -4.88 -12.58
C ASP A 94 4.65 -5.55 -13.73
N SER A 95 5.32 -5.71 -14.87
CA SER A 95 4.71 -6.31 -16.07
C SER A 95 4.46 -7.80 -15.91
N GLU A 96 5.26 -8.51 -15.11
CA GLU A 96 5.06 -9.94 -14.87
C GLU A 96 3.85 -10.18 -13.97
N LEU A 97 3.61 -9.30 -12.99
CA LEU A 97 2.41 -9.34 -12.16
C LEU A 97 1.14 -8.91 -12.92
N HIS A 98 1.27 -8.11 -13.98
CA HIS A 98 0.13 -7.62 -14.74
C HIS A 98 -0.49 -8.67 -15.67
N GLU A 99 0.33 -9.52 -16.28
CA GLU A 99 -0.08 -10.56 -17.25
C GLU A 99 -0.60 -11.83 -16.56
#